data_AF-A0A7S2CA53-F1
#
_entry.id   AF-A0A7S2CA53-F1
#
_cell.length_a   1.000
_cell.length_b   1.000
_cell.length_c   1.000
_cell.angle_alpha   90.00
_cell.angle_beta   90.00
_cell.angle_gamma   90.00
#
_symmetry.space_group_name_H-M   'P 1'
#
loop_
_entity.id
_entity.type
_entity.pdbx_description
1 polymer ?
#
loop_
_entity_poly.entity_id
_entity_poly.type
_entity_poly.pdbx_seq_one_letter_code
_entity_poly.pdbx_strand_id
1 'polypeptide(L)'
;GMSWITRHGVELPTSRCHESEADAMGLQIAAKACFAPEKAIHFFERLYAFEEKHIGKHHASFGHDHPATEERSQAMHGAVAEAQRAFDSSSCSGYMASFSSAAAGHKKTGAFWSRLGF
;
A
#
# COMPACT_ATOMS: atom_id res chain seq x y z
N GLY A 1 -41.34 8.51 -12.30
CA GLY A 1 -40.43 9.46 -11.65
C GLY A 1 -39.34 8.74 -10.89
N MET A 2 -38.38 8.14 -11.59
CA MET A 2 -37.29 7.32 -11.03
C MET A 2 -35.91 7.91 -11.36
N SER A 3 -35.76 9.24 -11.32
CA SER A 3 -34.56 9.93 -11.80
C SER A 3 -33.70 10.59 -10.70
N TRP A 4 -34.13 10.51 -9.43
CA TRP A 4 -33.48 11.22 -8.32
C TRP A 4 -32.52 10.31 -7.54
N ILE A 5 -32.83 9.02 -7.40
CA ILE A 5 -31.97 8.07 -6.66
C ILE A 5 -30.70 7.70 -7.47
N THR A 6 -30.83 7.54 -8.79
CA THR A 6 -29.70 7.15 -9.66
C THR A 6 -28.63 8.24 -9.78
N ARG A 7 -28.92 9.48 -9.38
CA ARG A 7 -27.97 10.59 -9.37
C ARG A 7 -27.20 10.74 -8.05
N HIS A 8 -27.60 10.02 -7.00
CA HIS A 8 -26.99 10.13 -5.67
C HIS A 8 -25.99 9.01 -5.33
N GLY A 9 -25.93 7.95 -6.14
CA GLY A 9 -25.01 6.83 -5.89
C GLY A 9 -23.61 6.99 -6.49
N VAL A 10 -23.39 7.96 -7.39
CA VAL A 10 -22.14 8.06 -8.17
C VAL A 10 -21.15 9.08 -7.59
N GLU A 11 -21.60 10.06 -6.79
CA GLU A 11 -20.74 11.12 -6.26
C GLU A 11 -21.24 11.63 -4.90
N LEU A 12 -20.83 10.98 -3.81
CA LEU A 12 -20.79 11.64 -2.51
C LEU A 12 -19.39 12.26 -2.37
N PRO A 13 -19.25 13.60 -2.25
CA PRO A 13 -17.97 14.26 -2.05
C PRO A 13 -17.19 13.72 -0.84
N THR A 14 -17.92 13.22 0.16
CA THR A 14 -17.35 12.58 1.35
C THR A 14 -16.67 11.25 1.05
N SER A 15 -17.15 10.43 0.10
CA SER A 15 -16.53 9.13 -0.18
C SER A 15 -15.13 9.28 -0.78
N ARG A 16 -14.94 10.20 -1.73
CA ARG A 16 -13.62 10.48 -2.34
C ARG A 16 -12.61 11.04 -1.34
N CYS A 17 -13.07 11.82 -0.36
CA CYS A 17 -12.25 12.27 0.76
C CYS A 17 -11.81 11.08 1.64
N HIS A 18 -12.73 10.16 1.95
CA HIS A 18 -12.40 8.96 2.73
C HIS A 18 -11.40 8.05 2.01
N GLU A 19 -11.47 7.94 0.68
CA GLU A 19 -10.48 7.19 -0.10
C GLU A 19 -9.08 7.78 0.02
N SER A 20 -8.97 9.10 -0.13
CA SER A 20 -7.67 9.79 -0.05
C SER A 20 -7.07 9.70 1.35
N GLU A 21 -7.94 9.77 2.38
CA GLU A 21 -7.54 9.58 3.77
C GLU A 21 -7.10 8.13 4.05
N ALA A 22 -7.83 7.15 3.53
CA ALA A 22 -7.50 5.73 3.64
C ALA A 22 -6.17 5.40 2.95
N ASP A 23 -5.92 5.94 1.76
CA ASP A 23 -4.67 5.78 1.02
C ASP A 23 -3.48 6.35 1.82
N ALA A 24 -3.63 7.57 2.38
CA ALA A 24 -2.62 8.21 3.21
C ALA A 24 -2.34 7.42 4.50
N MET A 25 -3.38 6.98 5.21
CA MET A 25 -3.23 6.13 6.40
C MET A 25 -2.60 4.78 6.06
N GLY A 26 -2.97 4.18 4.93
CA GLY A 26 -2.38 2.94 4.43
C GLY A 26 -0.88 3.04 4.24
N LEU A 27 -0.41 4.14 3.63
CA LEU A 27 1.03 4.43 3.49
C LEU A 27 1.73 4.58 4.84
N GLN A 28 1.11 5.25 5.81
CA GLN A 28 1.67 5.38 7.16
C GLN A 28 1.72 4.03 7.92
N ILE A 29 0.69 3.19 7.79
CA ILE A 29 0.66 1.86 8.40
C ILE A 29 1.74 0.98 7.76
N ALA A 30 1.87 1.00 6.43
CA ALA A 30 2.91 0.28 5.71
C ALA A 30 4.32 0.72 6.15
N ALA A 31 4.54 2.04 6.27
CA ALA A 31 5.77 2.61 6.78
C ALA A 31 6.11 2.10 8.19
N LYS A 32 5.14 2.13 9.11
CA LYS A 32 5.30 1.62 10.49
C LYS A 32 5.53 0.10 10.54
N ALA A 33 5.02 -0.63 9.55
CA ALA A 33 5.25 -2.06 9.36
C ALA A 33 6.57 -2.38 8.63
N CYS A 34 7.45 -1.40 8.45
CA CYS A 34 8.77 -1.54 7.83
C CYS A 34 8.76 -1.80 6.32
N PHE A 35 7.69 -1.43 5.62
CA PHE A 35 7.71 -1.33 4.17
C PHE A 35 8.20 0.05 3.75
N ALA A 36 9.25 0.09 2.92
CA ALA A 36 9.80 1.34 2.40
C ALA A 36 8.72 2.10 1.61
N PRO A 37 8.33 3.33 2.02
CA PRO A 37 7.26 4.10 1.38
C PRO A 37 7.48 4.32 -0.11
N GLU A 38 8.73 4.59 -0.52
CA GLU A 38 9.12 4.70 -1.94
C GLU A 38 8.82 3.43 -2.75
N LYS A 39 8.83 2.25 -2.13
CA LYS A 39 8.46 0.99 -2.80
C LYS A 39 6.98 0.67 -2.66
N ALA A 40 6.36 1.09 -1.56
CA ALA A 40 4.94 0.91 -1.31
C ALA A 40 4.10 1.64 -2.37
N ILE A 41 4.57 2.79 -2.88
CA ILE A 41 3.85 3.53 -3.92
C ILE A 41 3.58 2.70 -5.18
N HIS A 42 4.51 1.82 -5.57
CA HIS A 42 4.35 0.95 -6.74
C HIS A 42 3.24 -0.10 -6.58
N PHE A 43 2.90 -0.47 -5.34
CA PHE A 43 1.74 -1.32 -5.11
C PHE A 43 0.47 -0.59 -5.52
N PHE A 44 0.32 0.65 -5.06
CA PHE A 44 -0.86 1.43 -5.34
C PHE A 44 -0.94 1.91 -6.80
N GLU A 45 0.18 2.23 -7.45
CA GLU A 45 0.20 2.49 -8.91
C GLU A 45 -0.35 1.29 -9.69
N ARG A 46 0.02 0.06 -9.29
CA ARG A 46 -0.52 -1.17 -9.90
C ARG A 46 -2.00 -1.37 -9.56
N LEU A 47 -2.42 -1.01 -8.34
CA LEU A 47 -3.82 -1.08 -7.92
C LEU A 47 -4.68 -0.13 -8.76
N TYR A 48 -4.26 1.12 -8.95
CA TYR A 48 -4.99 2.07 -9.79
C TYR A 48 -5.02 1.65 -11.26
N ALA A 49 -3.90 1.17 -11.81
CA ALA A 49 -3.88 0.65 -13.18
C ALA A 49 -4.77 -0.60 -13.35
N PHE A 50 -4.92 -1.40 -12.28
CA PHE A 50 -5.87 -2.51 -12.25
C PHE A 50 -7.30 -1.99 -12.20
N GLU A 51 -7.62 -1.09 -11.28
CA GLU A 51 -8.94 -0.47 -11.17
C GLU A 51 -9.35 0.17 -12.49
N GLU A 52 -8.52 1.04 -13.09
CA GLU A 52 -8.80 1.70 -14.37
C GLU A 52 -9.15 0.73 -15.50
N LYS A 53 -8.43 -0.38 -15.61
CA LYS A 53 -8.67 -1.42 -16.63
C LYS A 53 -9.93 -2.25 -16.38
N HIS A 54 -10.39 -2.31 -15.13
CA HIS A 54 -11.47 -3.18 -14.69
C HIS A 54 -12.73 -2.41 -14.24
N ILE A 55 -12.71 -1.07 -14.25
CA ILE A 55 -13.88 -0.21 -14.04
C ILE A 55 -14.97 -0.61 -15.04
N GLY A 56 -16.09 -1.08 -14.52
CA GLY A 56 -17.27 -1.49 -15.28
C GLY A 56 -17.25 -2.90 -15.89
N LYS A 57 -16.14 -3.66 -15.80
CA LYS A 57 -16.06 -5.01 -16.40
C LYS A 57 -16.01 -6.19 -15.43
N HIS A 58 -15.82 -5.99 -14.13
CA HIS A 58 -15.90 -7.12 -13.20
C HIS A 58 -16.62 -6.77 -11.90
N HIS A 59 -17.38 -7.76 -11.47
CA HIS A 59 -18.23 -7.89 -10.28
C HIS A 59 -17.46 -7.81 -8.95
N ALA A 60 -16.38 -7.03 -8.86
CA ALA A 60 -15.74 -6.72 -7.60
C ALA A 60 -16.37 -5.42 -7.08
N SER A 61 -17.12 -5.50 -5.97
CA SER A 61 -17.76 -4.33 -5.34
C SER A 61 -16.81 -3.13 -5.16
N PHE A 62 -15.50 -3.39 -5.03
CA PHE A 62 -14.44 -2.39 -4.96
C PHE A 62 -14.49 -1.31 -6.04
N GLY A 63 -14.68 -1.63 -7.32
CA GLY A 63 -14.64 -0.61 -8.38
C GLY A 63 -15.86 0.33 -8.41
N HIS A 64 -16.95 -0.06 -7.73
CA HIS A 64 -18.17 0.74 -7.60
C HIS A 64 -18.14 1.62 -6.34
N ASP A 65 -17.65 1.05 -5.22
CA ASP A 65 -17.61 1.72 -3.92
C ASP A 65 -16.33 2.58 -3.75
N HIS A 66 -15.25 2.24 -4.44
CA HIS A 66 -13.92 2.86 -4.36
C HIS A 66 -13.37 3.21 -5.77
N PRO A 67 -13.85 4.29 -6.42
CA PRO A 67 -13.35 4.66 -7.74
C PRO A 67 -11.88 5.13 -7.69
N ALA A 68 -11.05 4.59 -8.59
CA ALA A 68 -9.74 5.17 -8.89
C ALA A 68 -9.92 6.57 -9.48
N THR A 69 -9.11 7.54 -9.03
CA THR A 69 -9.01 8.85 -9.69
C THR A 69 -7.58 9.31 -9.78
N GLU A 70 -7.31 10.19 -10.75
CA GLU A 70 -6.02 10.87 -10.88
C GLU A 70 -5.70 11.71 -9.63
N GLU A 71 -6.71 12.34 -9.00
CA GLU A 71 -6.48 13.11 -7.78
C GLU A 71 -6.00 12.24 -6.62
N ARG A 72 -6.48 10.99 -6.49
CA ARG A 72 -6.00 10.05 -5.45
C ARG A 72 -4.53 9.69 -5.66
N SER A 73 -4.14 9.42 -6.91
CA SER A 73 -2.74 9.16 -7.26
C SER A 73 -1.84 10.34 -6.89
N GLN A 74 -2.22 11.56 -7.26
CA GLN A 74 -1.48 12.77 -6.92
C GLN A 74 -1.39 13.01 -5.40
N ALA A 75 -2.51 12.85 -4.69
CA ALA A 75 -2.55 12.97 -3.23
C ALA A 75 -1.61 11.98 -2.54
N MET A 76 -1.57 10.73 -3.03
CA MET A 76 -0.65 9.72 -2.53
C MET A 76 0.82 10.04 -2.78
N HIS A 77 1.18 10.55 -3.96
CA HIS A 77 2.55 11.01 -4.20
C HIS A 77 2.96 12.09 -3.19
N GLY A 78 2.02 12.98 -2.81
CA GLY A 78 2.22 13.96 -1.73
C GLY A 78 2.38 13.33 -0.34
N ALA A 79 1.63 12.27 -0.04
CA ALA A 79 1.66 11.58 1.26
C ALA A 79 2.94 10.76 1.50
N VAL A 80 3.68 10.39 0.44
CA VAL A 80 4.92 9.60 0.55
C VAL A 80 5.97 10.28 1.41
N ALA A 81 6.14 11.60 1.30
CA ALA A 81 7.11 12.32 2.11
C ALA A 81 6.79 12.22 3.62
N GLU A 82 5.52 12.18 3.98
CA GLU A 82 5.08 12.00 5.37
C GLU A 82 5.24 10.56 5.84
N ALA A 83 4.87 9.59 5.00
CA ALA A 83 5.10 8.18 5.27
C ALA A 83 6.60 7.87 5.42
N GLN A 84 7.47 8.54 4.66
CA GLN A 84 8.92 8.42 4.78
C GLN A 84 9.41 8.91 6.15
N ARG A 85 8.90 10.06 6.63
CA ARG A 85 9.21 10.52 8.00
C ARG A 85 8.74 9.50 9.05
N ALA A 86 7.56 8.90 8.88
CA ALA A 86 7.08 7.85 9.77
C ALA A 86 7.99 6.61 9.75
N PHE A 87 8.43 6.19 8.56
CA PHE A 87 9.37 5.09 8.37
C PHE A 87 10.73 5.38 9.04
N ASP A 88 11.31 6.56 8.81
CA ASP A 88 12.61 6.96 9.36
C ASP A 88 12.58 7.11 10.88
N SER A 89 11.46 7.61 11.43
CA SER A 89 11.25 7.73 12.88
C SER A 89 10.97 6.40 13.58
N SER A 90 10.66 5.35 12.83
CA SER A 90 10.39 4.03 13.37
C SER A 90 11.68 3.25 13.63
N SER A 91 11.62 2.26 14.51
CA SER A 91 12.74 1.34 14.75
C SER A 91 12.98 0.34 13.60
N CYS A 92 12.33 0.52 12.44
CA CYS A 92 12.37 -0.41 11.32
C CYS A 92 13.76 -0.69 10.79
N SER A 93 14.65 0.32 10.74
CA SER A 93 16.05 0.09 10.36
C SER A 93 16.75 -0.91 11.30
N GLY A 94 16.52 -0.79 12.61
CA GLY A 94 17.10 -1.69 13.62
C GLY A 94 16.45 -3.07 13.62
N TYR A 95 15.12 -3.14 13.46
CA TYR A 95 14.38 -4.40 13.43
C TYR A 95 14.70 -5.23 12.18
N MET A 96 14.70 -4.62 10.99
CA MET A 96 15.07 -5.28 9.74
C MET A 96 16.54 -5.69 9.72
N ALA A 97 17.45 -4.88 10.27
CA ALA A 97 18.86 -5.25 10.41
C ALA A 97 19.05 -6.47 11.33
N SER A 98 18.30 -6.54 12.43
CA SER A 98 18.33 -7.68 13.37
C SER A 98 17.78 -8.95 12.72
N PHE A 99 16.67 -8.85 11.97
CA PHE A 99 16.12 -9.97 11.21
C PHE A 99 17.07 -10.45 10.12
N SER A 100 17.66 -9.54 9.34
CA SER A 100 18.64 -9.88 8.30
C SER A 100 19.88 -10.56 8.90
N SER A 101 20.36 -10.07 10.05
CA SER A 101 21.46 -10.69 10.79
C SER A 101 21.12 -12.09 11.29
N ALA A 102 19.92 -12.30 11.82
CA ALA A 102 19.42 -13.60 12.25
C ALA A 102 19.30 -14.58 11.07
N ALA A 103 18.74 -14.13 9.94
CA ALA A 103 18.62 -14.91 8.71
C ALA A 103 20.00 -15.27 8.12
N ALA A 104 20.96 -14.34 8.16
CA ALA A 104 22.34 -14.61 7.73
C ALA A 104 23.06 -15.60 8.66
N GLY A 105 22.81 -15.52 9.97
CA GLY A 105 23.30 -16.49 10.95
C GLY A 105 22.82 -17.91 10.66
N HIS A 106 21.53 -18.08 10.33
CA HIS A 106 20.96 -19.36 9.93
C HIS A 106 21.62 -19.95 8.66
N LYS A 107 22.01 -19.10 7.69
CA LYS A 107 22.72 -19.57 6.49
C LYS A 107 24.14 -20.07 6.81
N LYS A 108 24.81 -19.48 7.80
CA LYS A 108 26.16 -19.90 8.24
C LYS A 108 26.15 -21.25 8.95
N THR A 109 25.12 -21.54 9.74
CA THR A 109 24.98 -22.85 10.38
C THR A 109 24.68 -23.94 9.35
N GLY A 110 23.78 -23.70 8.38
CA GLY A 110 23.53 -24.64 7.28
C GLY A 110 24.79 -24.94 6.45
N ALA A 111 25.59 -23.91 6.12
CA ALA A 111 26.85 -24.09 5.40
C ALA A 111 27.93 -24.83 6.21
N PHE A 112 27.90 -24.75 7.54
CA PHE A 112 28.79 -25.49 8.43
C PHE A 112 28.51 -27.00 8.38
N TRP A 113 27.24 -27.41 8.40
CA TRP A 113 26.85 -28.83 8.28
C TRP A 113 27.16 -29.41 6.89
N SER A 114 26.88 -28.68 5.82
CA SER A 114 27.23 -29.12 4.46
C SER A 114 28.74 -29.26 4.24
N ARG A 115 29.57 -28.49 4.95
CA ARG A 115 31.04 -28.61 4.92
C ARG A 115 31.56 -29.81 5.71
N LEU A 116 30.80 -30.30 6.68
CA LEU A 116 31.10 -31.51 7.47
C LEU A 116 30.55 -32.80 6.82
N GLY A 117 29.85 -32.70 5.70
CA GLY A 117 29.40 -33.85 4.92
C GLY A 117 28.19 -34.61 5.48
N PHE A 118 27.37 -33.94 6.30
CA PHE A 118 26.03 -34.41 6.69
C PHE A 118 24.95 -33.77 5.82
#